data_AF-A0A0H4PAD5-F1
#
_entry.id   AF-A0A0H4PAD5-F1
#
_cell.length_a   1.000
_cell.length_b   1.000
_cell.length_c   1.000
_cell.angle_alpha   90.00
_cell.angle_beta   90.00
_cell.angle_gamma   90.00
#
_symmetry.space_group_name_H-M   'P 1'
#
loop_
_entity.id
_entity.type
_entity.pdbx_description
1 polymer ?
#
loop_
_entity_poly.entity_id
_entity_poly.type
_entity_poly.pdbx_seq_one_letter_code
_entity_poly.pdbx_strand_id
1 'polypeptide(L)'
;MCNNISNLKTHRFFKNTKYPLAVFFIALLIGTVMNFCKYGPYITPDTIGYFNMAQGKDPELTSLSPFYSYFLSLFPFSLISIFDRAIVSGILMFLLAFYLLFKMSRKIGENSVNYFFAFGISILSWWSFRVLGSAHADSHFYLMFLFWIYLFIWKNERSTLYLILICFLSALMVWVKLNALFLVPLLALWVIISKEKQWIYVISATIISWLIYRWNMPENILDLHLSNQVVLQASQLSTIGLFYENLSTWFQVNLALLFSDLLTQHIPKPLAFTSALLSFAFLIHYLVKSHNQHNNPIYKALLISFVYSVFFLGFELKIGYKEINYRTLFPQLVTLSLALWIYLIQYNKKKSILIIGLLITSYTLSGHYIIWQRNDVASLITAKRFDNSKQKETIERILNQNHQQIFSNSPEKIMLSFNTIDVLQIAPKNRFIEGKNYPLSDAETELERQKSIQALKDGSALVVLFQPTKEDLETYNIHGIKYLNENNMAIFYKDRLTQ
;
A
#
# COMPACT_ATOMS: atom_id res chain seq x y z
N MET A 1 15.50 -26.61 -46.63
CA MET A 1 15.67 -27.13 -45.24
C MET A 1 15.57 -26.06 -44.15
N CYS A 2 15.03 -24.86 -44.40
CA CYS A 2 14.99 -23.75 -43.41
C CYS A 2 13.57 -23.22 -43.10
N ASN A 3 12.55 -24.07 -42.97
CA ASN A 3 11.19 -23.61 -42.61
C ASN A 3 10.47 -24.41 -41.50
N ASN A 4 11.12 -25.40 -40.87
CA ASN A 4 10.45 -26.29 -39.90
C ASN A 4 10.89 -26.15 -38.44
N ILE A 5 11.78 -25.20 -38.10
CA ILE A 5 12.28 -25.06 -36.71
C ILE A 5 11.53 -23.94 -35.94
N SER A 6 10.93 -22.96 -36.62
CA SER A 6 10.18 -21.87 -35.97
C SER A 6 8.74 -22.24 -35.58
N ASN A 7 8.07 -23.13 -36.34
CA ASN A 7 6.68 -23.51 -36.08
C ASN A 7 6.48 -24.61 -35.01
N LEU A 8 7.53 -25.36 -34.67
CA LEU A 8 7.43 -26.49 -33.73
C LEU A 8 7.71 -26.12 -32.26
N LYS A 9 8.41 -25.00 -31.99
CA LYS A 9 8.69 -24.53 -30.61
C LYS A 9 7.58 -23.66 -30.04
N THR A 10 7.01 -22.75 -30.84
CA THR A 10 5.87 -21.91 -30.44
C THR A 10 4.62 -22.75 -30.17
N HIS A 11 4.32 -23.76 -31.00
CA HIS A 11 3.13 -24.62 -30.78
C HIS A 11 3.20 -25.49 -29.51
N ARG A 12 4.39 -25.90 -29.04
CA ARG A 12 4.53 -26.63 -27.76
C ARG A 12 4.35 -25.72 -26.55
N PHE A 13 4.78 -24.45 -26.64
CA PHE A 13 4.62 -23.48 -25.55
C PHE A 13 3.14 -23.22 -25.21
N PHE A 14 2.25 -23.22 -26.22
CA PHE A 14 0.81 -23.06 -26.03
C PHE A 14 0.06 -24.34 -25.62
N LYS A 15 0.66 -25.53 -25.76
CA LYS A 15 0.00 -26.79 -25.38
C LYS A 15 -0.07 -26.97 -23.85
N ASN A 16 0.92 -26.46 -23.11
CA ASN A 16 1.00 -26.56 -21.65
C ASN A 16 1.17 -25.18 -21.01
N THR A 17 0.15 -24.69 -20.32
CA THR A 17 0.15 -23.38 -19.64
C THR A 17 1.14 -23.28 -18.48
N LYS A 18 1.63 -24.41 -17.96
CA LYS A 18 2.58 -24.45 -16.84
C LYS A 18 3.89 -23.72 -17.14
N TYR A 19 4.51 -24.00 -18.29
CA TYR A 19 5.82 -23.42 -18.63
C TYR A 19 5.75 -21.90 -18.83
N PRO A 20 4.80 -21.35 -19.63
CA PRO A 20 4.66 -19.91 -19.76
C PRO A 20 4.39 -19.19 -18.44
N LEU A 21 3.49 -19.74 -17.61
CA LEU A 21 3.18 -19.15 -16.30
C LEU A 21 4.39 -19.17 -15.37
N ALA A 22 5.20 -20.23 -15.39
CA ALA A 22 6.44 -20.29 -14.64
C ALA A 22 7.43 -19.20 -15.09
N VAL A 23 7.58 -18.99 -16.40
CA VAL A 23 8.46 -17.94 -16.95
C VAL A 23 8.00 -16.55 -16.49
N PHE A 24 6.70 -16.26 -16.62
CA PHE A 24 6.11 -15.00 -16.16
C PHE A 24 6.32 -14.78 -14.66
N PHE A 25 6.04 -15.80 -13.86
CA PHE A 25 6.25 -15.78 -12.43
C PHE A 25 7.71 -15.52 -12.04
N ILE A 26 8.66 -16.26 -12.64
CA ILE A 26 10.10 -16.12 -12.35
C ILE A 26 10.60 -14.74 -12.76
N ALA A 27 10.19 -14.24 -13.92
CA ALA A 27 10.58 -12.90 -14.37
C ALA A 27 10.13 -11.82 -13.38
N LEU A 28 8.87 -11.90 -12.90
CA LEU A 28 8.36 -11.00 -11.87
C LEU A 28 9.10 -11.15 -10.55
N LEU A 29 9.40 -12.38 -10.12
CA LEU A 29 10.12 -12.63 -8.89
C LEU A 29 11.52 -12.01 -8.94
N ILE A 30 12.26 -12.21 -10.04
CA ILE A 30 13.58 -11.61 -10.25
C ILE A 30 13.48 -10.09 -10.22
N GLY A 31 12.53 -9.51 -10.96
CA GLY A 31 12.31 -8.05 -10.94
C GLY A 31 12.03 -7.52 -9.54
N THR A 32 11.18 -8.22 -8.78
CA THR A 32 10.85 -7.87 -7.39
C THR A 32 12.08 -7.92 -6.49
N VAL A 33 12.86 -9.00 -6.56
CA VAL A 33 14.07 -9.17 -5.75
C VAL A 33 15.12 -8.13 -6.11
N MET A 34 15.35 -7.86 -7.39
CA MET A 34 16.29 -6.82 -7.83
C MET A 34 15.87 -5.44 -7.32
N ASN A 35 14.58 -5.11 -7.40
CA ASN A 35 14.06 -3.85 -6.88
C ASN A 35 14.28 -3.73 -5.37
N PHE A 36 13.95 -4.79 -4.63
CA PHE A 36 14.17 -4.85 -3.19
C PHE A 36 15.66 -4.79 -2.81
N CYS A 37 16.55 -5.45 -3.54
CA CYS A 37 17.99 -5.37 -3.27
C CYS A 37 18.56 -3.96 -3.53
N LYS A 38 18.03 -3.24 -4.54
CA LYS A 38 18.51 -1.90 -4.89
C LYS A 38 18.03 -0.83 -3.89
N TYR A 39 16.75 -0.85 -3.53
CA TYR A 39 16.13 0.22 -2.76
C TYR A 39 15.60 -0.25 -1.39
N GLY A 40 15.26 -1.53 -1.22
CA GLY A 40 14.56 -2.02 -0.03
C GLY A 40 13.15 -1.43 0.09
N PRO A 41 12.54 -1.46 1.28
CA PRO A 41 11.25 -0.83 1.51
C PRO A 41 11.32 0.68 1.35
N TYR A 42 10.34 1.26 0.65
CA TYR A 42 10.29 2.72 0.50
C TYR A 42 9.71 3.34 1.75
N ILE A 43 10.07 4.60 1.95
CA ILE A 43 9.60 5.40 3.07
C ILE A 43 8.34 6.14 2.61
N THR A 44 7.27 6.02 3.38
CA THR A 44 6.09 6.89 3.28
C THR A 44 6.03 7.81 4.49
N PRO A 45 5.21 8.87 4.44
CA PRO A 45 4.96 9.69 5.62
C PRO A 45 4.57 8.86 6.85
N ASP A 46 3.72 7.83 6.68
CA ASP A 46 3.31 6.91 7.74
C ASP A 46 4.49 6.13 8.37
N THR A 47 5.58 5.89 7.63
CA THR A 47 6.75 5.13 8.14
C THR A 47 7.36 5.79 9.37
N ILE A 48 7.46 7.12 9.39
CA ILE A 48 8.00 7.87 10.53
C ILE A 48 7.11 7.67 11.75
N GLY A 49 5.80 7.84 11.59
CA GLY A 49 4.81 7.66 12.65
C GLY A 49 4.89 6.28 13.28
N TYR A 50 4.94 5.23 12.46
CA TYR A 50 5.11 3.86 12.95
C TYR A 50 6.43 3.65 13.71
N PHE A 51 7.52 4.27 13.28
CA PHE A 51 8.82 4.13 13.94
C PHE A 51 8.85 4.88 15.27
N ASN A 52 8.28 6.08 15.32
CA ASN A 52 8.12 6.86 16.54
C ASN A 52 7.28 6.09 17.57
N MET A 53 6.15 5.52 17.16
CA MET A 53 5.33 4.65 18.01
C MET A 53 6.10 3.43 18.51
N ALA A 54 6.87 2.77 17.64
CA ALA A 54 7.67 1.59 18.02
C ALA A 54 8.77 1.93 19.04
N GLN A 55 9.17 3.21 19.12
CA GLN A 55 10.12 3.76 20.08
C GLN A 55 9.44 4.34 21.34
N GLY A 56 8.10 4.30 21.44
CA GLY A 56 7.36 4.83 22.58
C GLY A 56 7.20 6.35 22.58
N LYS A 57 7.28 7.01 21.41
CA LYS A 57 7.02 8.44 21.25
C LYS A 57 5.55 8.66 20.84
N ASP A 58 4.81 9.43 21.63
CA ASP A 58 3.43 9.86 21.32
C ASP A 58 3.44 11.25 20.65
N PRO A 59 2.59 11.55 19.62
CA PRO A 59 1.16 11.20 19.63
C PRO A 59 0.54 10.92 18.23
N GLU A 60 0.99 9.92 17.47
CA GLU A 60 0.33 9.57 16.19
C GLU A 60 -0.71 8.44 16.31
N LEU A 61 -1.08 8.04 17.54
CA LEU A 61 -2.09 6.98 17.76
C LEU A 61 -3.48 7.35 17.19
N THR A 62 -3.70 8.62 16.91
CA THR A 62 -4.92 9.14 16.31
C THR A 62 -5.00 8.93 14.81
N SER A 63 -3.86 8.80 14.10
CA SER A 63 -3.80 8.70 12.64
C SER A 63 -3.34 7.33 12.14
N LEU A 64 -2.69 6.49 12.95
CA LEU A 64 -2.14 5.20 12.54
C LEU A 64 -2.60 4.03 13.43
N SER A 65 -2.64 2.82 12.86
CA SER A 65 -2.99 1.60 13.60
C SER A 65 -1.80 1.07 14.42
N PRO A 66 -1.97 0.73 15.71
CA PRO A 66 -0.84 0.47 16.61
C PRO A 66 -0.15 -0.88 16.38
N PHE A 67 -0.82 -1.83 15.72
CA PHE A 67 -0.35 -3.21 15.64
C PHE A 67 1.03 -3.33 14.99
N TYR A 68 1.30 -2.58 13.92
CA TYR A 68 2.57 -2.70 13.22
C TYR A 68 3.73 -2.25 14.13
N SER A 69 3.59 -1.10 14.78
CA SER A 69 4.57 -0.58 15.74
C SER A 69 4.77 -1.53 16.92
N TYR A 70 3.69 -2.08 17.45
CA TYR A 70 3.74 -3.12 18.48
C TYR A 70 4.49 -4.36 17.99
N PHE A 71 4.19 -4.85 16.79
CA PHE A 71 4.90 -6.01 16.22
C PHE A 71 6.42 -5.76 16.08
N LEU A 72 6.81 -4.55 15.67
CA LEU A 72 8.22 -4.16 15.59
C LEU A 72 8.87 -3.97 16.97
N SER A 73 8.13 -3.76 18.05
CA SER A 73 8.69 -3.62 19.40
C SER A 73 8.83 -4.96 20.14
N LEU A 74 8.22 -6.03 19.63
CA LEU A 74 8.30 -7.36 20.22
C LEU A 74 9.66 -8.04 20.02
N PHE A 75 10.01 -8.95 20.93
CA PHE A 75 11.13 -9.88 20.74
C PHE A 75 10.81 -10.88 19.60
N PRO A 76 11.76 -11.23 18.71
CA PRO A 76 13.17 -10.82 18.69
C PRO A 76 13.46 -9.54 17.89
N PHE A 77 12.45 -8.89 17.30
CA PHE A 77 12.64 -7.64 16.53
C PHE A 77 13.27 -6.55 17.38
N SER A 78 12.94 -6.48 18.67
CA SER A 78 13.53 -5.53 19.62
C SER A 78 15.06 -5.57 19.70
N LEU A 79 15.72 -6.67 19.31
CA LEU A 79 17.17 -6.84 19.37
C LEU A 79 17.93 -6.16 18.22
N ILE A 80 17.26 -5.74 17.15
CA ILE A 80 17.90 -5.16 15.95
C ILE A 80 17.46 -3.70 15.73
N SER A 81 18.17 -2.98 14.86
CA SER A 81 17.86 -1.58 14.52
C SER A 81 16.46 -1.46 13.91
N ILE A 82 15.75 -0.36 14.12
CA ILE A 82 14.37 -0.16 13.61
C ILE A 82 14.29 -0.33 12.08
N PHE A 83 15.33 0.09 11.35
CA PHE A 83 15.49 -0.14 9.92
C PHE A 83 15.49 -1.64 9.57
N ASP A 84 16.27 -2.43 10.31
CA ASP A 84 16.36 -3.88 10.10
C ASP A 84 15.08 -4.60 10.50
N ARG A 85 14.37 -4.11 11.53
CA ARG A 85 13.06 -4.66 11.92
C ARG A 85 12.07 -4.59 10.77
N ALA A 86 11.96 -3.43 10.12
CA ALA A 86 11.06 -3.24 8.99
C ALA A 86 11.44 -4.12 7.78
N ILE A 87 12.75 -4.23 7.48
CA ILE A 87 13.26 -5.08 6.39
C ILE A 87 12.94 -6.56 6.65
N VAL A 88 13.31 -7.08 7.83
CA VAL A 88 13.09 -8.49 8.20
C VAL A 88 11.59 -8.80 8.25
N SER A 89 10.80 -7.90 8.82
CA SER A 89 9.34 -8.02 8.84
C SER A 89 8.75 -8.11 7.44
N GLY A 90 9.16 -7.22 6.51
CA GLY A 90 8.72 -7.26 5.12
C GLY A 90 9.06 -8.57 4.39
N ILE A 91 10.28 -9.08 4.59
CA ILE A 91 10.71 -10.38 4.04
C ILE A 91 9.85 -11.52 4.62
N LEU A 92 9.61 -11.50 5.93
CA LEU A 92 8.79 -12.51 6.61
C LEU A 92 7.36 -12.52 6.06
N MET A 93 6.73 -11.34 5.95
CA MET A 93 5.38 -11.22 5.39
C MET A 93 5.31 -11.73 3.95
N PHE A 94 6.31 -11.45 3.13
CA PHE A 94 6.43 -11.94 1.76
C PHE A 94 6.51 -13.47 1.71
N LEU A 95 7.41 -14.09 2.49
CA LEU A 95 7.58 -15.55 2.53
C LEU A 95 6.31 -16.25 3.02
N LEU A 96 5.66 -15.71 4.06
CA LEU A 96 4.40 -16.24 4.58
C LEU A 96 3.26 -16.13 3.57
N ALA A 97 3.20 -15.05 2.79
CA ALA A 97 2.19 -14.90 1.74
C ALA A 97 2.37 -15.99 0.66
N PHE A 98 3.61 -16.26 0.24
CA PHE A 98 3.90 -17.35 -0.69
C PHE A 98 3.61 -18.74 -0.14
N TYR A 99 3.84 -18.95 1.16
CA TYR A 99 3.44 -20.17 1.82
C TYR A 99 1.91 -20.36 1.84
N LEU A 100 1.15 -19.29 2.08
CA LEU A 100 -0.32 -19.33 2.01
C LEU A 100 -0.80 -19.57 0.58
N LEU A 101 -0.19 -18.93 -0.43
CA LEU A 101 -0.49 -19.21 -1.82
C LEU A 101 -0.30 -20.69 -2.15
N PHE A 102 0.84 -21.27 -1.75
CA PHE A 102 1.08 -22.69 -1.94
C PHE A 102 -0.01 -23.56 -1.31
N LYS A 103 -0.46 -23.23 -0.08
CA LYS A 103 -1.60 -23.93 0.56
C LYS A 103 -2.92 -23.76 -0.20
N MET A 104 -3.27 -22.55 -0.63
CA MET A 104 -4.47 -22.28 -1.41
C MET A 104 -4.45 -23.06 -2.73
N SER A 105 -3.33 -23.03 -3.46
CA SER A 105 -3.17 -23.72 -4.73
C SER A 105 -3.31 -25.24 -4.61
N ARG A 106 -2.83 -25.84 -3.51
CA ARG A 106 -3.02 -27.27 -3.23
C ARG A 106 -4.47 -27.64 -2.91
N LYS A 107 -5.27 -26.72 -2.38
CA LYS A 107 -6.68 -26.96 -2.04
C LYS A 107 -7.62 -26.95 -3.24
N ILE A 108 -7.25 -26.29 -4.34
CA ILE A 108 -8.12 -26.16 -5.51
C ILE A 108 -8.15 -27.45 -6.36
N GLY A 109 -7.10 -28.27 -6.32
CA GLY A 109 -7.08 -29.62 -6.91
C GLY A 109 -6.01 -29.83 -7.97
N GLU A 110 -6.36 -30.58 -9.02
CA GLU A 110 -5.50 -30.87 -10.17
C GLU A 110 -5.11 -29.54 -10.85
N ASN A 111 -3.84 -29.39 -11.24
CA ASN A 111 -3.21 -28.12 -11.67
C ASN A 111 -2.80 -27.14 -10.56
N SER A 112 -2.61 -27.60 -9.32
CA SER A 112 -2.08 -26.80 -8.20
C SER A 112 -0.86 -25.93 -8.57
N VAL A 113 0.04 -26.44 -9.41
CA VAL A 113 1.22 -25.67 -9.87
C VAL A 113 0.83 -24.48 -10.76
N ASN A 114 -0.16 -24.64 -11.65
CA ASN A 114 -0.64 -23.52 -12.46
C ASN A 114 -1.31 -22.46 -11.59
N TYR A 115 -2.09 -22.88 -10.59
CA TYR A 115 -2.69 -21.97 -9.62
C TYR A 115 -1.62 -21.21 -8.83
N PHE A 116 -0.56 -21.90 -8.40
CA PHE A 116 0.53 -21.26 -7.67
C PHE A 116 1.20 -20.15 -8.50
N PHE A 117 1.56 -20.44 -9.75
CA PHE A 117 2.16 -19.43 -10.63
C PHE A 117 1.18 -18.31 -10.98
N ALA A 118 -0.08 -18.62 -11.27
CA ALA A 118 -1.11 -17.62 -11.60
C ALA A 118 -1.37 -16.66 -10.42
N PHE A 119 -1.60 -17.20 -9.23
CA PHE A 119 -1.76 -16.39 -8.03
C PHE A 119 -0.48 -15.63 -7.68
N GLY A 120 0.68 -16.27 -7.86
CA GLY A 120 1.99 -15.66 -7.67
C GLY A 120 2.21 -14.46 -8.59
N ILE A 121 1.80 -14.52 -9.87
CA ILE A 121 1.88 -13.39 -10.81
C ILE A 121 1.07 -12.20 -10.29
N SER A 122 -0.18 -12.42 -9.87
CA SER A 122 -1.00 -11.35 -9.30
C SER A 122 -0.41 -10.82 -7.99
N ILE A 123 -0.04 -11.69 -7.05
CA ILE A 123 0.57 -11.24 -5.79
C ILE A 123 1.85 -10.46 -6.08
N LEU A 124 2.73 -10.90 -6.97
CA LEU A 124 3.94 -10.15 -7.30
C LEU A 124 3.61 -8.82 -7.97
N SER A 125 2.62 -8.73 -8.87
CA SER A 125 2.25 -7.43 -9.44
C SER A 125 1.78 -6.42 -8.38
N TRP A 126 1.11 -6.90 -7.33
CA TRP A 126 0.70 -6.08 -6.19
C TRP A 126 1.86 -5.75 -5.24
N TRP A 127 2.60 -6.78 -4.86
CA TRP A 127 3.53 -6.77 -3.73
C TRP A 127 4.88 -6.15 -4.09
N SER A 128 5.32 -6.34 -5.34
CA SER A 128 6.66 -5.94 -5.83
C SER A 128 6.86 -4.44 -5.97
N PHE A 129 5.80 -3.71 -6.30
CA PHE A 129 5.84 -2.27 -6.50
C PHE A 129 5.53 -1.46 -5.27
N ARG A 130 4.57 -1.95 -4.47
CA ARG A 130 3.84 -1.08 -3.54
C ARG A 130 3.94 -1.55 -2.10
N VAL A 131 4.15 -2.83 -1.84
CA VAL A 131 4.18 -3.38 -0.47
C VAL A 131 5.61 -3.54 0.02
N LEU A 132 6.46 -4.18 -0.78
CA LEU A 132 7.91 -4.19 -0.55
C LEU A 132 8.56 -2.83 -0.85
N GLY A 133 7.83 -1.88 -1.44
CA GLY A 133 8.35 -0.60 -1.90
C GLY A 133 7.44 0.60 -1.58
N SER A 134 6.54 0.54 -0.60
CA SER A 134 5.91 1.78 -0.06
C SER A 134 5.12 1.56 1.23
N ALA A 135 4.44 0.42 1.41
CA ALA A 135 3.53 0.24 2.53
C ALA A 135 3.86 -1.04 3.33
N HIS A 136 5.02 -1.06 3.98
CA HIS A 136 5.45 -2.21 4.79
C HIS A 136 4.50 -2.51 5.96
N ALA A 137 3.83 -1.50 6.52
CA ALA A 137 2.79 -1.70 7.54
C ALA A 137 1.57 -2.46 6.98
N ASP A 138 1.09 -2.07 5.80
CA ASP A 138 -0.06 -2.69 5.13
C ASP A 138 0.17 -4.18 4.80
N SER A 139 1.43 -4.60 4.63
CA SER A 139 1.77 -6.00 4.38
C SER A 139 1.26 -6.97 5.44
N HIS A 140 1.13 -6.53 6.70
CA HIS A 140 0.61 -7.35 7.81
C HIS A 140 -0.87 -7.58 7.63
N PHE A 141 -1.63 -6.52 7.34
CA PHE A 141 -3.06 -6.62 7.05
C PHE A 141 -3.30 -7.52 5.84
N TYR A 142 -2.48 -7.39 4.80
CA TYR A 142 -2.60 -8.18 3.58
C TYR A 142 -2.32 -9.67 3.82
N LEU A 143 -1.29 -10.01 4.60
CA LEU A 143 -1.02 -11.39 4.98
C LEU A 143 -2.17 -11.98 5.81
N MET A 144 -2.66 -11.24 6.80
CA MET A 144 -3.77 -11.67 7.64
C MET A 144 -5.05 -11.85 6.83
N PHE A 145 -5.30 -10.95 5.88
CA PHE A 145 -6.44 -11.06 4.98
C PHE A 145 -6.32 -12.27 4.03
N LEU A 146 -5.13 -12.56 3.49
CA LEU A 146 -4.89 -13.79 2.74
C LEU A 146 -5.15 -15.04 3.61
N PHE A 147 -4.70 -15.02 4.86
CA PHE A 147 -4.97 -16.12 5.78
C PHE A 147 -6.48 -16.25 6.05
N TRP A 148 -7.17 -15.13 6.22
CA TRP A 148 -8.62 -15.08 6.42
C TRP A 148 -9.37 -15.64 5.21
N ILE A 149 -8.99 -15.24 3.99
CA ILE A 149 -9.53 -15.81 2.73
C ILE A 149 -9.29 -17.33 2.71
N TYR A 150 -8.08 -17.78 3.07
CA TYR A 150 -7.76 -19.21 3.07
C TYR A 150 -8.72 -19.99 3.98
N LEU A 151 -8.97 -19.47 5.18
CA LEU A 151 -9.88 -20.05 6.16
C LEU A 151 -11.33 -20.02 5.65
N PHE A 152 -11.84 -18.86 5.24
CA PHE A 152 -13.23 -18.66 4.81
C PHE A 152 -13.60 -19.45 3.55
N ILE A 153 -12.71 -19.52 2.56
CA ILE A 153 -13.02 -20.15 1.27
C ILE A 153 -12.83 -21.67 1.34
N TRP A 154 -11.74 -22.17 1.92
CA TRP A 154 -11.32 -23.57 1.74
C TRP A 154 -11.26 -24.42 3.01
N LYS A 155 -11.38 -23.86 4.22
CA LYS A 155 -11.35 -24.67 5.44
C LYS A 155 -12.76 -25.02 5.90
N ASN A 156 -12.90 -26.26 6.35
CA ASN A 156 -14.19 -26.85 6.70
C ASN A 156 -14.65 -26.29 8.04
N GLU A 157 -15.84 -25.69 8.10
CA GLU A 157 -16.27 -24.90 9.26
C GLU A 157 -16.60 -25.75 10.51
N ARG A 158 -16.59 -27.08 10.40
CA ARG A 158 -17.05 -28.00 11.44
C ARG A 158 -16.10 -28.19 12.64
N SER A 159 -14.90 -27.61 12.62
CA SER A 159 -13.93 -27.76 13.71
C SER A 159 -13.99 -26.58 14.68
N THR A 160 -14.11 -26.83 15.97
CA THR A 160 -14.05 -25.78 17.01
C THR A 160 -12.77 -24.96 16.93
N LEU A 161 -11.63 -25.62 16.66
CA LEU A 161 -10.34 -24.94 16.47
C LEU A 161 -10.35 -23.99 15.26
N TYR A 162 -11.08 -24.34 14.20
CA TYR A 162 -11.26 -23.45 13.06
C TYR A 162 -12.01 -22.18 13.46
N LEU A 163 -13.14 -22.33 14.15
CA LEU A 163 -13.97 -21.20 14.57
C LEU A 163 -13.19 -20.26 15.51
N ILE A 164 -12.47 -20.83 16.48
CA ILE A 164 -11.59 -20.07 17.39
C ILE A 164 -10.56 -19.27 16.58
N LEU A 165 -9.87 -19.93 15.65
CA LEU A 165 -8.83 -19.31 14.84
C LEU A 165 -9.36 -18.14 13.99
N ILE A 166 -10.51 -18.28 13.34
CA ILE A 166 -11.08 -17.22 12.51
C ILE A 166 -11.68 -16.08 13.34
N CYS A 167 -12.19 -16.36 14.55
CA CYS A 167 -12.59 -15.34 15.51
C CYS A 167 -11.39 -14.49 15.94
N PHE A 168 -10.30 -15.13 16.39
CA PHE A 168 -9.07 -14.41 16.78
C PHE A 168 -8.48 -13.63 15.61
N LEU A 169 -8.44 -14.23 14.41
CA LEU A 169 -7.92 -13.56 13.23
C LEU A 169 -8.75 -12.32 12.88
N SER A 170 -10.08 -12.44 12.82
CA SER A 170 -10.96 -11.30 12.51
C SER A 170 -10.87 -10.20 13.58
N ALA A 171 -10.80 -10.57 14.85
CA ALA A 171 -10.60 -9.62 15.94
C ALA A 171 -9.26 -8.89 15.83
N LEU A 172 -8.16 -9.61 15.57
CA LEU A 172 -6.83 -9.02 15.46
C LEU A 172 -6.70 -8.11 14.23
N MET A 173 -7.34 -8.46 13.11
CA MET A 173 -7.32 -7.65 11.89
C MET A 173 -7.83 -6.22 12.11
N VAL A 174 -8.77 -6.00 13.05
CA VAL A 174 -9.25 -4.65 13.42
C VAL A 174 -8.11 -3.78 13.95
N TRP A 175 -7.24 -4.33 14.80
CA TRP A 175 -6.07 -3.62 15.35
C TRP A 175 -4.99 -3.33 14.32
N VAL A 176 -4.95 -4.12 13.25
CA VAL A 176 -3.99 -3.93 12.15
C VAL A 176 -4.47 -2.87 11.18
N LYS A 177 -5.75 -2.91 10.82
CA LYS A 177 -6.36 -1.91 9.93
C LYS A 177 -7.88 -1.93 10.08
N LEU A 178 -8.47 -0.75 10.33
CA LEU A 178 -9.92 -0.60 10.46
C LEU A 178 -10.71 -0.97 9.21
N ASN A 179 -10.05 -1.05 8.04
CA ASN A 179 -10.67 -1.63 6.84
C ASN A 179 -11.30 -2.99 7.15
N ALA A 180 -10.76 -3.80 8.07
CA ALA A 180 -11.31 -5.09 8.50
C ALA A 180 -12.79 -5.06 8.92
N LEU A 181 -13.35 -3.89 9.28
CA LEU A 181 -14.77 -3.76 9.64
C LEU A 181 -15.72 -4.15 8.51
N PHE A 182 -15.27 -4.17 7.24
CA PHE A 182 -16.04 -4.69 6.11
C PHE A 182 -16.45 -6.17 6.30
N LEU A 183 -15.74 -6.92 7.15
CA LEU A 183 -16.07 -8.31 7.47
C LEU A 183 -17.43 -8.44 8.15
N VAL A 184 -17.89 -7.42 8.89
CA VAL A 184 -19.19 -7.44 9.57
C VAL A 184 -20.35 -7.55 8.58
N PRO A 185 -20.54 -6.63 7.60
CA PRO A 185 -21.60 -6.79 6.60
C PRO A 185 -21.39 -8.02 5.71
N LEU A 186 -20.15 -8.41 5.41
CA LEU A 186 -19.86 -9.63 4.64
C LEU A 186 -20.38 -10.88 5.36
N LEU A 187 -20.04 -11.03 6.64
CA LEU A 187 -20.41 -12.20 7.43
C LEU A 187 -21.91 -12.20 7.75
N ALA A 188 -22.53 -11.03 7.96
CA ALA A 188 -23.97 -10.93 8.12
C ALA A 188 -24.72 -11.44 6.87
N LEU A 189 -24.29 -11.02 5.68
CA LEU A 189 -24.80 -11.56 4.41
C LEU A 189 -24.50 -13.06 4.28
N TRP A 190 -23.31 -13.50 4.68
CA TRP A 190 -22.93 -14.91 4.63
C TRP A 190 -23.81 -15.79 5.53
N VAL A 191 -24.14 -15.35 6.74
CA VAL A 191 -25.08 -16.06 7.64
C VAL A 191 -26.44 -16.23 6.97
N ILE A 192 -26.93 -15.22 6.26
CA ILE A 192 -28.21 -15.29 5.55
C ILE A 192 -28.14 -16.28 4.38
N ILE A 193 -27.05 -16.24 3.61
CA ILE A 193 -26.86 -17.08 2.40
C ILE A 193 -26.61 -18.55 2.77
N SER A 194 -25.65 -18.81 3.67
CA SER A 194 -25.21 -20.17 4.05
C SER A 194 -26.10 -20.81 5.11
N LYS A 195 -26.88 -20.00 5.85
CA LYS A 195 -27.65 -20.40 7.05
C LYS A 195 -26.79 -20.90 8.22
N GLU A 196 -25.48 -20.74 8.14
CA GLU A 196 -24.55 -21.17 9.19
C GLU A 196 -24.44 -20.14 10.31
N LYS A 197 -25.19 -20.37 11.39
CA LYS A 197 -25.27 -19.44 12.53
C LYS A 197 -23.95 -19.27 13.29
N GLN A 198 -23.00 -20.21 13.16
CA GLN A 198 -21.69 -20.13 13.82
C GLN A 198 -20.89 -18.87 13.43
N TRP A 199 -21.13 -18.32 12.25
CA TRP A 199 -20.47 -17.08 11.82
C TRP A 199 -20.86 -15.85 12.64
N ILE A 200 -21.95 -15.93 13.42
CA ILE A 200 -22.31 -14.90 14.41
C ILE A 200 -21.21 -14.74 15.45
N TYR A 201 -20.52 -15.80 15.86
CA TYR A 201 -19.39 -15.68 16.80
C TYR A 201 -18.24 -14.85 16.22
N VAL A 202 -17.97 -15.00 14.92
CA VAL A 202 -16.92 -14.24 14.23
C VAL A 202 -17.32 -12.77 14.10
N ILE A 203 -18.60 -12.48 13.81
CA ILE A 203 -19.16 -11.13 13.82
C ILE A 203 -18.99 -10.50 15.21
N SER A 204 -19.45 -11.19 16.26
CA SER A 204 -19.35 -10.71 17.63
C SER A 204 -17.91 -10.45 18.05
N ALA A 205 -16.96 -11.35 17.73
CA ALA A 205 -15.54 -11.15 18.02
C ALA A 205 -14.99 -9.90 17.33
N THR A 206 -15.38 -9.66 16.06
CA THR A 206 -14.96 -8.47 15.29
C THR A 206 -15.52 -7.19 15.91
N ILE A 207 -16.81 -7.18 16.26
CA ILE A 207 -17.48 -6.02 16.89
C ILE A 207 -16.91 -5.75 18.29
N ILE A 208 -16.72 -6.78 19.12
CA ILE A 208 -16.13 -6.63 20.45
C ILE A 208 -14.71 -6.08 20.33
N SER A 209 -13.89 -6.61 19.41
CA SER A 209 -12.55 -6.10 19.18
C SER A 209 -12.56 -4.62 18.77
N TRP A 210 -13.49 -4.23 17.88
CA TRP A 210 -13.70 -2.83 17.51
C TRP A 210 -14.12 -1.94 18.69
N LEU A 211 -15.06 -2.39 19.53
CA LEU A 211 -15.49 -1.63 20.70
C LEU A 211 -14.33 -1.45 21.69
N ILE A 212 -13.53 -2.49 21.92
CA ILE A 212 -12.33 -2.42 22.76
C ILE A 212 -11.30 -1.47 22.13
N TYR A 213 -11.06 -1.56 20.83
CA TYR A 213 -10.16 -0.66 20.12
C TYR A 213 -10.60 0.80 20.31
N ARG A 214 -11.88 1.11 20.05
CA ARG A 214 -12.45 2.45 20.23
C ARG A 214 -12.38 2.93 21.67
N TRP A 215 -12.58 2.04 22.65
CA TRP A 215 -12.46 2.38 24.07
C TRP A 215 -11.03 2.77 24.45
N ASN A 216 -10.02 2.06 23.93
CA ASN A 216 -8.61 2.35 24.22
C ASN A 216 -8.06 3.51 23.38
N MET A 217 -8.68 3.82 22.23
CA MET A 217 -8.26 4.87 21.31
C MET A 217 -9.47 5.71 20.90
N PRO A 218 -9.97 6.60 21.77
CA PRO A 218 -11.18 7.39 21.51
C PRO A 218 -11.01 8.41 20.37
N GLU A 219 -9.79 8.87 20.09
CA GLU A 219 -9.45 9.75 18.98
C GLU A 219 -8.82 8.97 17.80
N ASN A 220 -9.25 7.73 17.57
CA ASN A 220 -8.70 6.88 16.53
C ASN A 220 -8.92 7.43 15.11
N ILE A 221 -8.27 6.78 14.13
CA ILE A 221 -8.30 7.18 12.72
C ILE A 221 -9.73 7.34 12.17
N LEU A 222 -10.69 6.49 12.57
CA LEU A 222 -12.07 6.63 12.11
C LEU A 222 -12.72 7.90 12.67
N ASP A 223 -12.54 8.16 13.97
CA ASP A 223 -13.07 9.35 14.62
C ASP A 223 -12.41 10.63 14.08
N LEU A 224 -11.11 10.61 13.77
CA LEU A 224 -10.40 11.70 13.07
C LEU A 224 -11.04 12.00 11.70
N HIS A 225 -11.33 10.97 10.91
CA HIS A 225 -11.91 11.14 9.57
C HIS A 225 -13.38 11.62 9.63
N LEU A 226 -14.10 11.26 10.69
CA LEU A 226 -15.49 11.70 10.90
C LEU A 226 -15.57 13.11 11.51
N SER A 227 -14.60 13.52 12.34
CA SER A 227 -14.58 14.84 12.99
C SER A 227 -14.01 15.95 12.09
N ASN A 228 -13.00 15.65 11.26
CA ASN A 228 -12.40 16.60 10.32
C ASN A 228 -13.32 17.00 9.14
N GLN A 229 -14.53 16.44 9.05
CA GLN A 229 -15.52 16.81 8.03
C GLN A 229 -15.89 18.30 8.06
N VAL A 230 -15.74 18.98 9.20
CA VAL A 230 -16.10 20.40 9.36
C VAL A 230 -15.08 21.34 8.70
N VAL A 231 -13.80 20.97 8.64
CA VAL A 231 -12.73 21.82 8.09
C VAL A 231 -12.63 21.74 6.56
N LEU A 232 -13.19 20.68 5.95
CA LEU A 232 -13.08 20.35 4.52
C LEU A 232 -14.21 20.95 3.64
N GLN A 233 -15.14 21.72 4.20
CA GLN A 233 -16.32 22.23 3.49
C GLN A 233 -16.02 23.24 2.37
N ALA A 234 -14.82 23.83 2.31
CA ALA A 234 -14.53 24.96 1.43
C ALA A 234 -14.39 24.63 -0.08
N SER A 235 -14.30 23.34 -0.48
CA SER A 235 -14.09 22.99 -1.91
C SER A 235 -14.76 21.70 -2.42
N GLN A 236 -15.75 21.14 -1.72
CA GLN A 236 -16.25 19.80 -2.05
C GLN A 236 -17.26 19.80 -3.22
N LEU A 237 -17.04 18.89 -4.17
CA LEU A 237 -18.05 18.50 -5.16
C LEU A 237 -19.34 18.09 -4.44
N SER A 238 -20.49 18.31 -5.08
CA SER A 238 -21.77 17.76 -4.59
C SER A 238 -21.66 16.24 -4.37
N THR A 239 -22.49 15.67 -3.47
CA THR A 239 -22.51 14.22 -3.21
C THR A 239 -22.64 13.39 -4.49
N ILE A 240 -23.40 13.88 -5.47
CA ILE A 240 -23.54 13.26 -6.79
C ILE A 240 -22.23 13.33 -7.58
N GLY A 241 -21.54 14.48 -7.55
CA GLY A 241 -20.23 14.65 -8.16
C GLY A 241 -19.17 13.73 -7.53
N LEU A 242 -19.18 13.56 -6.21
CA LEU A 242 -18.32 12.61 -5.50
C LEU A 242 -18.64 11.16 -5.88
N PHE A 243 -19.92 10.79 -5.94
CA PHE A 243 -20.34 9.47 -6.40
C PHE A 243 -19.86 9.16 -7.81
N TYR A 244 -20.05 10.10 -8.73
CA TYR A 244 -19.59 9.99 -10.10
C TYR A 244 -18.06 9.82 -10.18
N GLU A 245 -17.31 10.65 -9.47
CA GLU A 245 -15.84 10.62 -9.44
C GLU A 245 -15.31 9.30 -8.87
N ASN A 246 -15.85 8.89 -7.73
CA ASN A 246 -15.40 7.71 -7.01
C ASN A 246 -15.73 6.44 -7.78
N LEU A 247 -16.95 6.33 -8.31
CA LEU A 247 -17.34 5.15 -9.08
C LEU A 247 -16.55 5.03 -10.40
N SER A 248 -16.28 6.16 -11.07
CA SER A 248 -15.43 6.20 -12.27
C SER A 248 -14.00 5.74 -11.95
N THR A 249 -13.41 6.29 -10.89
CA THR A 249 -12.04 5.97 -10.47
C THR A 249 -11.94 4.50 -10.04
N TRP A 250 -12.95 3.96 -9.36
CA TRP A 250 -13.01 2.54 -8.98
C TRP A 250 -12.90 1.62 -10.19
N PHE A 251 -13.61 1.92 -11.29
CA PHE A 251 -13.51 1.12 -12.52
C PHE A 251 -12.14 1.25 -13.18
N GLN A 252 -11.60 2.47 -13.27
CA GLN A 252 -10.26 2.71 -13.83
C GLN A 252 -9.17 1.95 -13.06
N VAL A 253 -9.22 1.94 -11.74
CA VAL A 253 -8.28 1.21 -10.88
C VAL A 253 -8.44 -0.31 -11.04
N ASN A 254 -9.68 -0.81 -11.11
CA ASN A 254 -9.94 -2.23 -11.35
C ASN A 254 -9.37 -2.72 -12.68
N LEU A 255 -9.59 -1.95 -13.75
CA LEU A 255 -9.09 -2.28 -15.07
C LEU A 255 -7.56 -2.24 -15.11
N ALA A 256 -6.97 -1.38 -14.30
CA ALA A 256 -5.53 -1.22 -14.24
C ALA A 256 -4.82 -2.41 -13.55
N LEU A 257 -5.55 -3.37 -12.97
CA LEU A 257 -4.94 -4.67 -12.65
C LEU A 257 -4.37 -5.34 -13.92
N LEU A 258 -5.01 -5.12 -15.07
CA LEU A 258 -4.64 -5.73 -16.36
C LEU A 258 -3.83 -4.76 -17.25
N PHE A 259 -4.04 -3.46 -17.08
CA PHE A 259 -3.42 -2.40 -17.89
C PHE A 259 -2.69 -1.39 -17.01
N SER A 260 -1.81 -0.57 -17.56
CA SER A 260 -1.14 0.46 -16.75
C SER A 260 -2.12 1.48 -16.17
N ASP A 261 -1.90 1.93 -14.92
CA ASP A 261 -2.60 3.05 -14.28
C ASP A 261 -2.66 4.26 -15.23
N LEU A 262 -1.55 4.50 -15.94
CA LEU A 262 -1.44 5.58 -16.91
C LEU A 262 -2.48 5.41 -18.02
N LEU A 263 -2.65 4.21 -18.56
CA LEU A 263 -3.59 3.96 -19.67
C LEU A 263 -5.03 4.08 -19.20
N THR A 264 -5.36 3.55 -18.03
CA THR A 264 -6.75 3.57 -17.55
C THR A 264 -7.20 4.95 -17.11
N GLN A 265 -6.29 5.81 -16.66
CA GLN A 265 -6.59 7.21 -16.36
C GLN A 265 -7.00 8.02 -17.61
N HIS A 266 -6.61 7.58 -18.82
CA HIS A 266 -7.05 8.22 -20.07
C HIS A 266 -8.48 7.82 -20.47
N ILE A 267 -9.10 6.84 -19.80
CA ILE A 267 -10.49 6.46 -20.09
C ILE A 267 -11.41 7.60 -19.64
N PRO A 268 -12.25 8.15 -20.53
CA PRO A 268 -13.17 9.22 -20.16
C PRO A 268 -14.05 8.84 -18.98
N LYS A 269 -14.16 9.71 -17.98
CA LYS A 269 -14.95 9.48 -16.77
C LYS A 269 -16.40 9.02 -17.06
N PRO A 270 -17.13 9.56 -18.06
CA PRO A 270 -18.48 9.08 -18.35
C PRO A 270 -18.53 7.60 -18.75
N LEU A 271 -17.53 7.16 -19.53
CA LEU A 271 -17.39 5.78 -19.97
C LEU A 271 -16.97 4.86 -18.81
N ALA A 272 -16.05 5.33 -17.96
CA ALA A 272 -15.67 4.60 -16.75
C ALA A 272 -16.85 4.44 -15.79
N PHE A 273 -17.63 5.50 -15.56
CA PHE A 273 -18.82 5.50 -14.71
C PHE A 273 -19.88 4.50 -15.18
N THR A 274 -20.24 4.56 -16.46
CA THR A 274 -21.23 3.65 -17.07
C THR A 274 -20.75 2.20 -17.02
N SER A 275 -19.47 1.96 -17.30
CA SER A 275 -18.87 0.62 -17.19
C SER A 275 -18.84 0.10 -15.76
N ALA A 276 -18.63 0.99 -14.78
CA ALA A 276 -18.70 0.65 -13.36
C ALA A 276 -20.11 0.19 -12.97
N LEU A 277 -21.15 0.94 -13.35
CA LEU A 277 -22.55 0.59 -13.10
C LEU A 277 -22.91 -0.76 -13.72
N LEU A 278 -22.50 -1.00 -14.98
CA LEU A 278 -22.70 -2.28 -15.65
C LEU A 278 -21.96 -3.42 -14.93
N SER A 279 -20.75 -3.18 -14.44
CA SER A 279 -19.97 -4.16 -13.69
C SER A 279 -20.66 -4.54 -12.37
N PHE A 280 -21.18 -3.56 -11.63
CA PHE A 280 -21.96 -3.81 -10.42
C PHE A 280 -23.27 -4.54 -10.72
N ALA A 281 -24.02 -4.13 -11.76
CA ALA A 281 -25.25 -4.78 -12.15
C ALA A 281 -25.02 -6.25 -12.52
N PHE A 282 -23.98 -6.54 -13.30
CA PHE A 282 -23.60 -7.91 -13.66
C PHE A 282 -23.19 -8.73 -12.43
N LEU A 283 -22.39 -8.15 -11.53
CA LEU A 283 -21.94 -8.83 -10.32
C LEU A 283 -23.10 -9.15 -9.37
N ILE A 284 -24.02 -8.19 -9.16
CA ILE A 284 -25.24 -8.39 -8.38
C ILE A 284 -26.09 -9.50 -9.01
N HIS A 285 -26.34 -9.42 -10.33
CA HIS A 285 -27.11 -10.44 -11.04
C HIS A 285 -26.49 -11.84 -10.88
N TYR A 286 -25.17 -11.95 -11.03
CA TYR A 286 -24.45 -13.22 -10.87
C TYR A 286 -24.55 -13.76 -9.44
N LEU A 287 -24.32 -12.92 -8.42
CA LEU A 287 -24.38 -13.32 -7.01
C LEU A 287 -25.79 -13.76 -6.62
N VAL A 288 -26.83 -13.03 -7.04
CA VAL A 288 -28.23 -13.42 -6.75
C VAL A 288 -28.59 -14.72 -7.47
N LYS A 289 -28.26 -14.86 -8.75
CA LYS A 289 -28.58 -16.07 -9.54
C LYS A 289 -27.83 -17.31 -9.02
N SER A 290 -26.61 -17.13 -8.53
CA SER A 290 -25.72 -18.22 -8.12
C SER A 290 -25.70 -18.47 -6.61
N HIS A 291 -26.63 -17.89 -5.83
CA HIS A 291 -26.65 -18.01 -4.36
C HIS A 291 -26.69 -19.46 -3.87
N ASN A 292 -27.36 -20.35 -4.61
CA ASN A 292 -27.40 -21.78 -4.30
C ASN A 292 -26.03 -22.49 -4.45
N GLN A 293 -25.08 -21.87 -5.14
CA GLN A 293 -23.70 -22.33 -5.29
C GLN A 293 -22.76 -21.68 -4.27
N HIS A 294 -23.25 -21.31 -3.08
CA HIS A 294 -22.46 -20.61 -2.05
C HIS A 294 -21.19 -21.35 -1.62
N ASN A 295 -21.13 -22.69 -1.77
CA ASN A 295 -19.93 -23.48 -1.50
C ASN A 295 -18.83 -23.33 -2.58
N ASN A 296 -19.12 -22.71 -3.72
CA ASN A 296 -18.15 -22.49 -4.79
C ASN A 296 -17.10 -21.44 -4.36
N PRO A 297 -15.80 -21.74 -4.44
CA PRO A 297 -14.75 -20.77 -4.15
C PRO A 297 -14.84 -19.46 -4.96
N ILE A 298 -15.27 -19.52 -6.23
CA ILE A 298 -15.46 -18.35 -7.08
C ILE A 298 -16.56 -17.46 -6.51
N TYR A 299 -17.68 -18.06 -6.09
CA TYR A 299 -18.78 -17.33 -5.48
C TYR A 299 -18.34 -16.60 -4.21
N LYS A 300 -17.67 -17.31 -3.29
CA LYS A 300 -17.15 -16.72 -2.04
C LYS A 300 -16.19 -15.56 -2.31
N ALA A 301 -15.25 -15.73 -3.25
CA ALA A 301 -14.30 -14.68 -3.61
C ALA A 301 -14.99 -13.44 -4.24
N LEU A 302 -15.95 -13.64 -5.14
CA LEU A 302 -16.73 -12.55 -5.73
C LEU A 302 -17.62 -11.84 -4.71
N LEU A 303 -18.18 -12.56 -3.73
CA LEU A 303 -18.95 -11.97 -2.64
C LEU A 303 -18.07 -11.05 -1.79
N ILE A 304 -16.86 -11.49 -1.43
CA ILE A 304 -15.90 -10.64 -0.69
C ILE A 304 -15.57 -9.38 -1.50
N SER A 305 -15.23 -9.54 -2.79
CA SER A 305 -14.95 -8.42 -3.69
C SER A 305 -16.11 -7.42 -3.76
N PHE A 306 -17.34 -7.91 -3.89
CA PHE A 306 -18.54 -7.08 -3.97
C PHE A 306 -18.76 -6.29 -2.67
N VAL A 307 -18.80 -6.99 -1.54
CA VAL A 307 -19.10 -6.37 -0.24
C VAL A 307 -18.03 -5.35 0.13
N TYR A 308 -16.75 -5.67 -0.08
CA TYR A 308 -15.67 -4.72 0.15
C TYR A 308 -15.85 -3.45 -0.69
N SER A 309 -16.14 -3.59 -1.99
CA SER A 309 -16.29 -2.45 -2.90
C SER A 309 -17.45 -1.54 -2.49
N VAL A 310 -18.62 -2.11 -2.17
CA VAL A 310 -19.79 -1.33 -1.77
C VAL A 310 -19.53 -0.61 -0.45
N PHE A 311 -18.96 -1.30 0.54
CA PHE A 311 -18.67 -0.71 1.84
C PHE A 311 -17.62 0.40 1.75
N PHE A 312 -16.54 0.16 1.01
CA PHE A 312 -15.48 1.14 0.81
C PHE A 312 -15.97 2.38 0.05
N LEU A 313 -16.69 2.20 -1.06
CA LEU A 313 -17.28 3.33 -1.79
C LEU A 313 -18.27 4.12 -0.93
N GLY A 314 -19.11 3.43 -0.15
CA GLY A 314 -20.03 4.05 0.80
C GLY A 314 -19.33 4.87 1.88
N PHE A 315 -18.17 4.39 2.35
CA PHE A 315 -17.33 5.09 3.32
C PHE A 315 -16.71 6.37 2.74
N GLU A 316 -16.09 6.26 1.56
CA GLU A 316 -15.52 7.41 0.83
C GLU A 316 -16.58 8.48 0.57
N LEU A 317 -17.78 8.06 0.15
CA LEU A 317 -18.94 8.94 -0.06
C LEU A 317 -19.36 9.67 1.21
N LYS A 318 -19.38 8.96 2.35
CA LYS A 318 -19.81 9.53 3.63
C LYS A 318 -18.80 10.55 4.17
N ILE A 319 -17.52 10.33 3.93
CA ILE A 319 -16.45 11.22 4.41
C ILE A 319 -16.14 12.35 3.42
N GLY A 320 -16.53 12.19 2.16
CA GLY A 320 -16.25 13.17 1.11
C GLY A 320 -14.85 13.01 0.51
N TYR A 321 -14.22 11.85 0.70
CA TYR A 321 -12.88 11.57 0.19
C TYR A 321 -12.91 11.01 -1.24
N LYS A 322 -11.77 11.14 -1.90
CA LYS A 322 -11.52 10.63 -3.25
C LYS A 322 -10.33 9.67 -3.26
N GLU A 323 -10.14 8.89 -2.19
CA GLU A 323 -8.97 8.02 -2.01
C GLU A 323 -9.17 6.62 -2.62
N ILE A 324 -9.52 6.59 -3.91
CA ILE A 324 -9.65 5.33 -4.64
C ILE A 324 -8.37 5.06 -5.40
N ASN A 325 -7.61 4.10 -4.90
CA ASN A 325 -6.38 3.64 -5.51
C ASN A 325 -6.19 2.15 -5.20
N TYR A 326 -5.13 1.56 -5.74
CA TYR A 326 -4.88 0.12 -5.56
C TYR A 326 -4.54 -0.30 -4.14
N ARG A 327 -3.93 0.59 -3.34
CA ARG A 327 -3.62 0.31 -1.93
C ARG A 327 -4.93 0.17 -1.15
N THR A 328 -5.88 1.07 -1.40
CA THR A 328 -7.19 1.07 -0.74
C THR A 328 -8.14 -0.01 -1.26
N LEU A 329 -8.04 -0.39 -2.55
CA LEU A 329 -8.82 -1.49 -3.14
C LEU A 329 -8.19 -2.88 -3.02
N PHE A 330 -7.05 -3.02 -2.34
CA PHE A 330 -6.31 -4.29 -2.27
C PHE A 330 -7.19 -5.51 -1.91
N PRO A 331 -8.04 -5.47 -0.84
CA PRO A 331 -8.82 -6.64 -0.45
C PRO A 331 -9.74 -7.13 -1.58
N GLN A 332 -10.39 -6.20 -2.27
CA GLN A 332 -11.21 -6.51 -3.43
C GLN A 332 -10.37 -7.14 -4.54
N LEU A 333 -9.28 -6.47 -4.94
CA LEU A 333 -8.48 -6.83 -6.09
C LEU A 333 -7.83 -8.20 -5.95
N VAL A 334 -7.39 -8.58 -4.74
CA VAL A 334 -6.90 -9.92 -4.44
C VAL A 334 -7.98 -10.96 -4.65
N THR A 335 -9.18 -10.76 -4.07
CA THR A 335 -10.26 -11.73 -4.23
C THR A 335 -10.79 -11.84 -5.65
N LEU A 336 -10.83 -10.73 -6.39
CA LEU A 336 -11.20 -10.69 -7.79
C LEU A 336 -10.18 -11.45 -8.66
N SER A 337 -8.88 -11.25 -8.39
CA SER A 337 -7.80 -11.97 -9.06
C SER A 337 -7.88 -13.49 -8.80
N LEU A 338 -8.15 -13.88 -7.55
CA LEU A 338 -8.36 -15.30 -7.20
C LEU A 338 -9.54 -15.89 -7.98
N ALA A 339 -10.70 -15.24 -7.97
CA ALA A 339 -11.88 -15.68 -8.70
C ALA A 339 -11.60 -15.84 -10.21
N LEU A 340 -10.93 -14.87 -10.81
CA LEU A 340 -10.55 -14.88 -12.22
C LEU A 340 -9.63 -16.07 -12.57
N TRP A 341 -8.56 -16.26 -11.80
CA TRP A 341 -7.62 -17.36 -12.05
C TRP A 341 -8.24 -18.74 -11.81
N ILE A 342 -9.07 -18.88 -10.77
CA ILE A 342 -9.83 -20.11 -10.52
C ILE A 342 -10.68 -20.44 -11.75
N TYR A 343 -11.50 -19.48 -12.20
CA TYR A 343 -12.34 -19.63 -13.39
C TYR A 343 -11.52 -20.02 -14.62
N LEU A 344 -10.51 -19.23 -14.98
CA LEU A 344 -9.76 -19.45 -16.22
C LEU A 344 -9.08 -20.81 -16.28
N ILE A 345 -8.49 -21.25 -15.16
CA ILE A 345 -7.78 -22.54 -15.10
C ILE A 345 -8.77 -23.70 -15.05
N GLN A 346 -9.85 -23.61 -14.26
CA GLN A 346 -10.88 -24.67 -14.18
C GLN A 346 -11.54 -24.91 -15.55
N TYR A 347 -11.85 -23.83 -16.28
CA TYR A 347 -12.45 -23.91 -17.61
C TYR A 347 -11.43 -23.99 -18.75
N ASN A 348 -10.16 -24.29 -18.43
CA ASN A 348 -9.07 -24.51 -19.38
C ASN A 348 -8.95 -23.42 -20.46
N LYS A 349 -9.15 -22.14 -20.09
CA LYS A 349 -9.10 -20.98 -20.99
C LYS A 349 -7.65 -20.57 -21.28
N LYS A 350 -6.87 -21.48 -21.87
CA LYS A 350 -5.41 -21.34 -22.06
C LYS A 350 -5.00 -20.01 -22.70
N LYS A 351 -5.68 -19.57 -23.77
CA LYS A 351 -5.36 -18.30 -24.44
C LYS A 351 -5.51 -17.10 -23.50
N SER A 352 -6.62 -17.02 -22.79
CA SER A 352 -6.90 -15.94 -21.83
C SER A 352 -5.90 -15.95 -20.66
N ILE A 353 -5.56 -17.14 -20.13
CA ILE A 353 -4.54 -17.29 -19.08
C ILE A 353 -3.22 -16.66 -19.52
N LEU A 354 -2.78 -16.97 -20.74
CA LEU A 354 -1.49 -16.50 -21.26
C LEU A 354 -1.50 -15.00 -21.58
N ILE A 355 -2.58 -14.49 -22.16
CA ILE A 355 -2.73 -13.05 -22.46
C ILE A 355 -2.73 -12.25 -21.15
N ILE A 356 -3.53 -12.65 -20.17
CA ILE A 356 -3.61 -11.96 -18.88
C ILE A 356 -2.29 -12.04 -18.14
N GLY A 357 -1.66 -13.22 -18.09
CA GLY A 357 -0.35 -13.40 -17.47
C GLY A 357 0.72 -12.52 -18.11
N LEU A 358 0.72 -12.42 -19.45
CA LEU A 358 1.64 -11.57 -20.20
C LEU A 358 1.39 -10.08 -19.92
N LEU A 359 0.13 -9.64 -19.91
CA LEU A 359 -0.23 -8.24 -19.67
C LEU A 359 0.22 -7.78 -18.27
N ILE A 360 -0.15 -8.54 -17.24
CA ILE A 360 0.25 -8.27 -15.85
C ILE A 360 1.77 -8.24 -15.74
N THR A 361 2.44 -9.24 -16.30
CA THR A 361 3.90 -9.37 -16.23
C THR A 361 4.60 -8.22 -16.95
N SER A 362 4.18 -7.88 -18.18
CA SER A 362 4.81 -6.85 -18.99
C SER A 362 4.65 -5.46 -18.35
N TYR A 363 3.46 -5.15 -17.84
CA TYR A 363 3.21 -3.91 -17.12
C TYR A 363 4.09 -3.81 -15.86
N THR A 364 4.11 -4.89 -15.07
CA THR A 364 4.86 -4.95 -13.82
C THR A 364 6.37 -4.93 -14.08
N LEU A 365 6.90 -5.53 -15.14
CA LEU A 365 8.33 -5.36 -15.47
C LEU A 365 8.64 -3.96 -15.98
N SER A 366 7.74 -3.35 -16.77
CA SER A 366 7.93 -1.99 -17.28
C SER A 366 8.01 -0.96 -16.15
N GLY A 367 7.15 -1.08 -15.13
CA GLY A 367 7.26 -0.20 -13.98
C GLY A 367 8.58 -0.40 -13.20
N HIS A 368 9.08 -1.65 -13.07
CA HIS A 368 10.33 -1.91 -12.36
C HIS A 368 11.47 -1.26 -13.12
N TYR A 369 11.48 -1.40 -14.44
CA TYR A 369 12.43 -0.73 -15.31
C TYR A 369 12.41 0.80 -15.14
N ILE A 370 11.23 1.43 -15.16
CA ILE A 370 11.09 2.89 -14.94
C ILE A 370 11.63 3.30 -13.56
N ILE A 371 11.32 2.51 -12.53
CA ILE A 371 11.84 2.75 -11.17
C ILE A 371 13.36 2.62 -11.14
N TRP A 372 13.94 1.61 -11.79
CA TRP A 372 15.39 1.40 -11.82
C TRP A 372 16.15 2.51 -12.54
N GLN A 373 15.49 3.25 -13.42
CA GLN A 373 16.06 4.44 -14.06
C GLN A 373 16.09 5.67 -13.14
N ARG A 374 15.43 5.65 -11.98
CA ARG A 374 15.44 6.77 -11.03
C ARG A 374 16.77 6.82 -10.28
N ASN A 375 17.37 8.00 -10.26
CA ASN A 375 18.63 8.29 -9.55
C ASN A 375 18.45 8.31 -8.03
N ASP A 376 17.28 8.75 -7.56
CA ASP A 376 16.95 8.75 -6.14
C ASP A 376 15.53 8.22 -5.91
N VAL A 377 15.38 7.46 -4.82
CA VAL A 377 14.13 6.86 -4.36
C VAL A 377 14.15 6.90 -2.85
N ALA A 378 13.11 7.52 -2.28
CA ALA A 378 12.86 7.55 -0.84
C ALA A 378 12.79 6.12 -0.28
N SER A 379 13.87 5.66 0.34
CA SER A 379 14.01 4.25 0.70
C SER A 379 14.73 4.04 2.02
N LEU A 380 14.34 2.98 2.74
CA LEU A 380 14.93 2.61 4.02
C LEU A 380 16.42 2.27 3.88
N ILE A 381 16.88 1.76 2.73
CA ILE A 381 18.30 1.53 2.51
C ILE A 381 19.05 2.87 2.42
N THR A 382 18.51 3.84 1.68
CA THR A 382 19.12 5.18 1.57
C THR A 382 19.13 5.87 2.95
N ALA A 383 18.01 5.85 3.68
CA ALA A 383 17.93 6.43 5.01
C ALA A 383 18.87 5.75 6.01
N LYS A 384 18.94 4.41 6.02
CA LYS A 384 19.90 3.67 6.87
C LYS A 384 21.35 4.00 6.53
N ARG A 385 21.69 4.14 5.24
CA ARG A 385 23.04 4.55 4.82
C ARG A 385 23.38 5.95 5.31
N PHE A 386 22.43 6.88 5.22
CA PHE A 386 22.59 8.22 5.78
C PHE A 386 22.73 8.18 7.31
N ASP A 387 21.92 7.37 7.98
CA ASP A 387 21.93 7.22 9.44
C ASP A 387 23.28 6.75 10.00
N ASN A 388 24.05 6.01 9.20
CA ASN A 388 25.39 5.52 9.54
C ASN A 388 26.51 6.33 8.86
N SER A 389 26.23 7.52 8.36
CA SER A 389 27.18 8.34 7.59
C SER A 389 27.77 9.49 8.40
N LYS A 390 28.96 9.94 8.02
CA LYS A 390 29.58 11.18 8.53
C LYS A 390 28.71 12.42 8.30
N GLN A 391 27.87 12.41 7.25
CA GLN A 391 26.97 13.53 6.96
C GLN A 391 25.95 13.75 8.08
N LYS A 392 25.45 12.68 8.71
CA LYS A 392 24.58 12.78 9.89
C LYS A 392 25.34 13.40 11.06
N GLU A 393 26.53 12.90 11.38
CA GLU A 393 27.35 13.44 12.48
C GLU A 393 27.63 14.94 12.29
N THR A 394 27.88 15.38 11.06
CA THR A 394 28.08 16.79 10.74
C THR A 394 26.84 17.63 11.03
N ILE A 395 25.65 17.16 10.64
CA ILE A 395 24.39 17.84 10.99
C ILE A 395 24.18 17.86 12.51
N GLU A 396 24.42 16.74 13.21
CA GLU A 396 24.30 16.65 14.67
C GLU A 396 25.22 17.62 15.41
N ARG A 397 26.43 17.86 14.91
CA ARG A 397 27.36 18.85 15.49
C ARG A 397 26.89 20.29 15.31
N ILE A 398 26.10 20.56 14.26
CA ILE A 398 25.55 21.89 13.97
C ILE A 398 24.21 22.10 14.69
N LEU A 399 23.45 21.01 14.91
CA LEU A 399 22.20 21.05 15.64
C LEU A 399 22.43 21.54 17.08
N ASN A 400 21.80 22.66 17.42
CA ASN A 400 21.75 23.20 18.77
C ASN A 400 20.31 23.09 19.31
N GLN A 401 20.11 23.38 20.60
CA GLN A 401 18.80 23.27 21.25
C GLN A 401 17.71 24.19 20.67
N ASN A 402 18.07 25.18 19.86
CA ASN A 402 17.12 26.12 19.25
C ASN A 402 16.62 25.67 17.87
N HIS A 403 17.30 24.71 17.23
CA HIS A 403 16.86 24.15 15.96
C HIS A 403 15.71 23.17 16.20
N GLN A 404 14.50 23.60 15.87
CA GLN A 404 13.29 22.78 15.95
C GLN A 404 12.99 22.07 14.63
N GLN A 405 13.57 22.55 13.52
CA GLN A 405 13.25 22.07 12.18
C GLN A 405 14.50 21.91 11.29
N ILE A 406 14.43 20.98 10.34
CA ILE A 406 15.37 20.84 9.22
C ILE A 406 14.59 20.91 7.92
N PHE A 407 14.89 21.90 7.10
CA PHE A 407 14.38 21.99 5.74
C PHE A 407 15.34 21.27 4.78
N SER A 408 14.83 20.39 3.93
CA SER A 408 15.63 19.62 2.99
C SER A 408 14.98 19.44 1.62
N ASN A 409 15.80 19.32 0.58
CA ASN A 409 15.34 18.92 -0.75
C ASN A 409 15.19 17.38 -0.89
N SER A 410 15.59 16.62 0.14
CA SER A 410 15.40 15.16 0.22
C SER A 410 15.06 14.75 1.66
N PRO A 411 13.91 15.18 2.19
CA PRO A 411 13.54 14.94 3.59
C PRO A 411 13.49 13.45 3.93
N GLU A 412 13.08 12.59 2.99
CA GLU A 412 12.94 11.13 3.21
C GLU A 412 14.27 10.44 3.50
N LYS A 413 15.38 11.06 3.10
CA LYS A 413 16.73 10.54 3.36
C LYS A 413 17.16 10.72 4.82
N ILE A 414 16.65 11.76 5.50
CA ILE A 414 17.17 12.18 6.82
C ILE A 414 16.11 12.14 7.92
N MET A 415 14.82 12.16 7.58
CA MET A 415 13.70 12.21 8.53
C MET A 415 13.76 11.10 9.60
N LEU A 416 14.24 9.91 9.24
CA LEU A 416 14.35 8.77 10.16
C LEU A 416 15.59 8.79 11.07
N SER A 417 16.51 9.72 10.83
CA SER A 417 17.72 9.91 11.65
C SER A 417 17.53 10.99 12.72
N PHE A 418 16.53 11.87 12.57
CA PHE A 418 16.31 13.03 13.43
C PHE A 418 14.93 12.99 14.09
N ASN A 419 14.73 12.00 14.96
CA ASN A 419 13.39 11.65 15.50
C ASN A 419 12.82 12.65 16.52
N THR A 420 13.44 13.80 16.72
CA THR A 420 12.99 14.86 17.65
C THR A 420 12.92 16.23 16.98
N ILE A 421 13.14 16.27 15.66
CA ILE A 421 13.23 17.50 14.87
C ILE A 421 12.33 17.32 13.66
N ASP A 422 11.52 18.33 13.35
CA ASP A 422 10.65 18.27 12.19
C ASP A 422 11.49 18.40 10.91
N VAL A 423 11.48 17.36 10.09
CA VAL A 423 12.15 17.37 8.78
C VAL A 423 11.13 17.68 7.69
N LEU A 424 11.28 18.84 7.05
CA LEU A 424 10.32 19.38 6.09
C LEU A 424 10.92 19.50 4.70
N GLN A 425 10.07 19.34 3.67
CA GLN A 425 10.49 19.53 2.27
C GLN A 425 10.64 21.02 1.94
N ILE A 426 11.71 21.35 1.23
CA ILE A 426 11.89 22.68 0.62
C ILE A 426 11.09 22.76 -0.68
N ALA A 427 10.33 23.83 -0.83
CA ALA A 427 9.61 24.16 -2.07
C ALA A 427 8.87 22.94 -2.66
N PRO A 428 7.96 22.31 -1.90
CA PRO A 428 7.24 21.13 -2.37
C PRO A 428 6.47 21.46 -3.65
N LYS A 429 6.49 20.54 -4.62
CA LYS A 429 5.73 20.70 -5.88
C LYS A 429 4.27 20.27 -5.76
N ASN A 430 3.96 19.48 -4.74
CA ASN A 430 2.63 18.95 -4.50
C ASN A 430 2.29 19.07 -3.02
N ARG A 431 1.01 19.24 -2.72
CA ARG A 431 0.44 19.06 -1.38
C ARG A 431 -0.42 17.81 -1.38
N PHE A 432 -0.25 16.97 -0.37
CA PHE A 432 -1.12 15.82 -0.16
C PHE A 432 -2.39 16.28 0.59
N ILE A 433 -3.55 16.19 -0.05
CA ILE A 433 -4.86 16.54 0.52
C ILE A 433 -5.82 15.40 0.17
N GLU A 434 -6.68 14.96 1.09
CA GLU A 434 -7.73 13.96 0.80
C GLU A 434 -7.24 12.68 0.08
N GLY A 435 -6.03 12.19 0.42
CA GLY A 435 -5.50 10.98 -0.21
C GLY A 435 -4.90 11.17 -1.62
N LYS A 436 -4.81 12.41 -2.11
CA LYS A 436 -4.29 12.76 -3.45
C LYS A 436 -3.23 13.85 -3.38
N ASN A 437 -2.25 13.75 -4.28
CA ASN A 437 -1.28 14.82 -4.51
C ASN A 437 -1.91 15.86 -5.44
N TYR A 438 -2.02 17.09 -4.96
CA TYR A 438 -2.42 18.25 -5.74
C TYR A 438 -1.18 19.08 -6.07
N PRO A 439 -0.95 19.41 -7.35
CA PRO A 439 0.15 20.28 -7.72
C PRO A 439 -0.04 21.65 -7.08
N LEU A 440 1.04 22.17 -6.49
CA LEU A 440 1.07 23.52 -5.97
C LEU A 440 1.35 24.49 -7.12
N SER A 441 0.75 25.67 -7.06
CA SER A 441 1.11 26.77 -7.96
C SER A 441 2.54 27.23 -7.69
N ASP A 442 3.17 27.90 -8.68
CA ASP A 442 4.51 28.46 -8.50
C ASP A 442 4.55 29.46 -7.32
N ALA A 443 3.48 30.22 -7.12
CA ALA A 443 3.34 31.16 -6.00
C ALA A 443 3.29 30.45 -4.64
N GLU A 444 2.57 29.33 -4.51
CA GLU A 444 2.55 28.54 -3.28
C GLU A 444 3.88 27.85 -3.01
N THR A 445 4.52 27.35 -4.07
CA THR A 445 5.86 26.73 -3.98
C THR A 445 6.90 27.75 -3.49
N GLU A 446 6.86 28.97 -4.03
CA GLU A 446 7.70 30.07 -3.58
C GLU A 446 7.38 30.50 -2.15
N LEU A 447 6.12 30.52 -1.75
CA LEU A 447 5.74 30.82 -0.37
C LEU A 447 6.36 29.82 0.63
N GLU A 448 6.32 28.52 0.33
CA GLU A 448 6.97 27.50 1.15
C GLU A 448 8.50 27.66 1.17
N ARG A 449 9.11 28.06 0.04
CA ARG A 449 10.54 28.40 -0.01
C ARG A 449 10.86 29.58 0.90
N GLN A 450 10.06 30.65 0.87
CA GLN A 450 10.25 31.82 1.72
C GLN A 450 10.12 31.48 3.22
N LYS A 451 9.22 30.56 3.59
CA LYS A 451 9.15 30.04 4.97
C LYS A 451 10.46 29.40 5.42
N SER A 452 11.08 28.57 4.56
CA SER A 452 12.38 27.95 4.88
C SER A 452 13.49 28.98 5.06
N ILE A 453 13.52 30.02 4.21
CA ILE A 453 14.48 31.12 4.30
C ILE A 453 14.27 31.92 5.59
N GLN A 454 13.02 32.21 5.93
CA GLN A 454 12.70 32.95 7.14
C GLN A 454 13.09 32.18 8.40
N ALA A 455 12.74 30.89 8.49
CA ALA A 455 13.14 30.04 9.61
C ALA A 455 14.67 29.93 9.77
N LEU A 456 15.39 29.88 8.64
CA LEU A 456 16.87 29.91 8.63
C LEU A 456 17.41 31.25 9.16
N LYS A 457 16.86 32.39 8.73
CA LYS A 457 17.23 33.73 9.22
C LYS A 457 16.93 33.92 10.71
N ASP A 458 15.86 33.31 11.19
CA ASP A 458 15.46 33.33 12.60
C ASP A 458 16.35 32.39 13.44
N GLY A 459 17.03 31.44 12.81
CA GLY A 459 17.86 30.43 13.46
C GLY A 459 17.04 29.35 14.17
N SER A 460 15.76 29.21 13.82
CA SER A 460 14.88 28.13 14.29
C SER A 460 15.03 26.85 13.46
N ALA A 461 15.67 26.95 12.29
CA ALA A 461 15.86 25.82 11.39
C ALA A 461 17.23 25.79 10.72
N LEU A 462 17.60 24.59 10.29
CA LEU A 462 18.71 24.34 9.36
C LEU A 462 18.16 24.09 7.95
N VAL A 463 18.94 24.45 6.93
CA VAL A 463 18.67 24.05 5.54
C VAL A 463 19.75 23.08 5.09
N VAL A 464 19.35 21.88 4.68
CA VAL A 464 20.23 20.79 4.26
C VAL A 464 19.89 20.38 2.83
N LEU A 465 20.83 20.56 1.91
CA LEU A 465 20.61 20.29 0.49
C LEU A 465 21.54 19.18 0.02
N PHE A 466 20.98 18.13 -0.57
CA PHE A 466 21.73 17.08 -1.25
C PHE A 466 21.84 17.38 -2.74
N GLN A 467 23.04 17.27 -3.29
CA GLN A 467 23.34 17.59 -4.69
C GLN A 467 22.81 18.98 -5.10
N PRO A 468 23.14 20.05 -4.35
CA PRO A 468 22.59 21.37 -4.60
C PRO A 468 22.99 21.89 -5.99
N THR A 469 22.03 22.52 -6.67
CA THR A 469 22.31 23.27 -7.90
C THR A 469 22.96 24.61 -7.57
N LYS A 470 23.49 25.31 -8.59
CA LYS A 470 24.03 26.66 -8.39
C LYS A 470 22.96 27.64 -7.88
N GLU A 471 21.75 27.55 -8.43
CA GLU A 471 20.61 28.36 -8.02
C GLU A 471 20.23 28.10 -6.56
N ASP A 472 20.25 26.83 -6.12
CA ASP A 472 20.02 26.49 -4.72
C ASP A 472 21.06 27.13 -3.79
N LEU A 473 22.34 27.11 -4.16
CA LEU A 473 23.41 27.70 -3.37
C LEU A 473 23.27 29.23 -3.29
N GLU A 474 22.93 29.89 -4.39
CA GLU A 474 22.71 31.33 -4.44
C GLU A 474 21.49 31.75 -3.60
N THR A 475 20.41 30.96 -3.64
CA THR A 475 19.17 31.24 -2.90
C THR A 475 19.37 31.28 -1.39
N TYR A 476 20.19 30.38 -0.85
CA TYR A 476 20.42 30.26 0.59
C TYR A 476 21.70 30.95 1.09
N ASN A 477 22.50 31.55 0.19
CA ASN A 477 23.67 32.34 0.54
C ASN A 477 23.26 33.75 1.04
N ILE A 478 22.76 33.78 2.27
CA ILE A 478 22.20 34.97 2.91
C ILE A 478 23.21 35.55 3.91
N HIS A 479 23.29 36.88 3.98
CA HIS A 479 24.16 37.54 4.95
C HIS A 479 23.85 37.11 6.40
N GLY A 480 24.88 36.73 7.16
CA GLY A 480 24.75 36.25 8.54
C GLY A 480 24.42 34.76 8.68
N ILE A 481 24.32 34.01 7.58
CA ILE A 481 24.17 32.55 7.58
C ILE A 481 25.52 31.90 7.26
N LYS A 482 25.91 30.90 8.05
CA LYS A 482 27.08 30.06 7.79
C LYS A 482 26.74 28.98 6.77
N TYR A 483 27.74 28.63 5.98
CA TYR A 483 27.66 27.63 4.94
C TYR A 483 28.75 26.57 5.14
N LEU A 484 28.35 25.30 5.10
CA LEU A 484 29.24 24.15 5.10
C LEU A 484 28.91 23.27 3.88
N ASN A 485 29.93 22.80 3.18
CA ASN A 485 29.78 21.81 2.11
C ASN A 485 30.61 20.56 2.43
N GLU A 486 29.96 19.40 2.46
CA GLU A 486 30.61 18.13 2.70
C GLU A 486 29.99 17.02 1.84
N ASN A 487 30.79 16.37 0.99
CA ASN A 487 30.38 15.21 0.18
C ASN A 487 29.08 15.44 -0.63
N ASN A 488 29.00 16.56 -1.36
CA ASN A 488 27.82 16.99 -2.12
C ASN A 488 26.56 17.22 -1.26
N MET A 489 26.74 17.57 0.02
CA MET A 489 25.69 18.05 0.90
C MET A 489 26.07 19.46 1.35
N ALA A 490 25.19 20.42 1.09
CA ALA A 490 25.30 21.78 1.60
C ALA A 490 24.44 21.94 2.85
N ILE A 491 24.99 22.55 3.90
CA ILE A 491 24.27 22.90 5.12
C ILE A 491 24.37 24.41 5.30
N PHE A 492 23.22 25.05 5.45
CA PHE A 492 23.10 26.45 5.80
C PHE A 492 22.51 26.58 7.20
N TYR A 493 23.12 27.41 8.04
CA TYR A 493 22.73 27.56 9.42
C TYR A 493 23.12 28.91 10.01
N LYS A 494 22.36 29.38 10.99
CA LYS A 494 22.71 30.59 11.74
C LYS A 494 23.39 30.20 13.04
N ASP A 495 24.66 30.56 13.19
CA ASP A 495 25.39 30.34 14.43
C ASP A 495 25.07 31.44 15.43
N ARG A 496 24.51 31.07 16.58
CA ARG A 496 24.21 32.02 17.67
C ARG A 496 25.31 32.10 18.73
N LEU A 497 26.38 31.30 18.65
CA LEU A 497 27.51 31.36 19.60
C LEU A 497 28.44 32.58 19.40
N THR A 498 28.10 33.50 18.50
CA THR A 498 28.86 34.73 18.21
C THR A 498 28.09 36.03 18.51
N GLN A 499 27.01 35.97 19.28
CA GLN A 499 26.41 37.12 19.97
C GLN A 499 26.48 36.89 21.47
#